data_AF-A0A8S0WSN2-F1
#
_entry.id   AF-A0A8S0WSN2-F1
#
_cell.length_a   1.000
_cell.length_b   1.000
_cell.length_c   1.000
_cell.angle_alpha   90.00
_cell.angle_beta   90.00
_cell.angle_gamma   90.00
#
_symmetry.space_group_name_H-M   'P 1'
#
loop_
_entity.id
_entity.type
_entity.pdbx_description
1 polymer ?
#
loop_
_entity_poly.entity_id
_entity_poly.type
_entity_poly.pdbx_seq_one_letter_code
_entity_poly.pdbx_strand_id
1 'polypeptide(L)'
;MVRHTNALRSRAAHSVLDSWSSTFQDPTYRGSEFLELQQPDGRPLQPSYLNGGPWLSTFGHSITEFARVCRCITGHAPIGAYYRRFKINEPHGCTCGAALQSRQHILFRCRDRYSVHYPRFLGDIASFMKYNPTAFGFNRDPSGVG
;
A
#
# COMPACT_ATOMS: atom_id res chain seq x y z
N MET A 1 15.16 -36.15 -18.35
CA MET A 1 13.84 -35.54 -18.65
C MET A 1 13.47 -34.37 -17.71
N VAL A 2 13.79 -34.42 -16.40
CA VAL A 2 13.43 -33.38 -15.39
C VAL A 2 14.11 -32.01 -15.58
N ARG A 3 15.30 -31.95 -16.20
CA ARG A 3 16.03 -30.68 -16.41
C ARG A 3 15.37 -29.76 -17.45
N HIS A 4 14.70 -30.35 -18.45
CA HIS A 4 14.08 -29.60 -19.55
C HIS A 4 12.78 -28.90 -19.12
N THR A 5 11.99 -29.52 -18.24
CA THR A 5 10.74 -28.96 -17.71
C THR A 5 11.00 -27.80 -16.74
N ASN A 6 12.07 -27.87 -15.94
CA ASN A 6 12.47 -26.76 -15.07
C ASN A 6 12.94 -25.52 -15.86
N ALA A 7 13.64 -25.70 -16.98
CA ALA A 7 14.06 -24.60 -17.84
C ALA A 7 12.86 -23.89 -18.50
N LEU A 8 11.87 -24.65 -18.97
CA LEU A 8 10.64 -24.09 -19.55
C LEU A 8 9.83 -23.31 -18.50
N ARG A 9 9.68 -23.86 -17.29
CA ARG A 9 9.01 -23.16 -16.17
C ARG A 9 9.71 -21.86 -15.82
N SER A 10 11.04 -21.87 -15.73
CA SER A 10 11.83 -20.67 -15.43
C SER A 10 11.65 -19.60 -16.50
N ARG A 11 11.69 -19.96 -17.78
CA ARG A 11 11.46 -19.03 -18.89
C ARG A 11 10.07 -18.40 -18.86
N ALA A 12 9.04 -19.21 -18.65
CA ALA A 12 7.66 -18.73 -18.55
C ALA A 12 7.50 -17.76 -17.38
N ALA A 13 8.10 -18.08 -16.23
CA ALA A 13 8.01 -17.25 -15.04
C ALA A 13 8.72 -15.89 -15.21
N HIS A 14 9.89 -15.86 -15.86
CA HIS A 14 10.55 -14.61 -16.23
C HIS A 14 9.70 -13.78 -17.21
N SER A 15 9.15 -14.40 -18.25
CA SER A 15 8.30 -13.70 -19.22
C SER A 15 7.08 -13.05 -18.57
N VAL A 16 6.45 -13.71 -17.60
CA VAL A 16 5.33 -13.15 -16.83
C VAL A 16 5.80 -12.00 -15.94
N LEU A 17 6.95 -12.13 -15.27
CA LEU A 17 7.50 -11.07 -14.43
C LEU A 17 7.84 -9.81 -15.23
N ASP A 18 8.44 -9.98 -16.40
CA ASP A 18 8.81 -8.87 -17.29
C ASP A 18 7.54 -8.16 -17.81
N SER A 19 6.54 -8.94 -18.25
CA SER A 19 5.25 -8.41 -18.67
C SER A 19 4.54 -7.65 -17.56
N TRP A 20 4.51 -8.19 -16.34
CA TRP A 20 3.91 -7.52 -15.20
C TRP A 20 4.67 -6.24 -14.83
N SER A 21 6.00 -6.29 -14.79
CA SER A 21 6.83 -5.12 -14.47
C SER A 21 6.65 -3.99 -15.50
N SER A 22 6.56 -4.34 -16.78
CA SER A 22 6.28 -3.39 -17.86
C SER A 22 4.89 -2.77 -17.71
N THR A 23 3.86 -3.61 -17.53
CA THR A 23 2.48 -3.14 -17.37
C THR A 23 2.32 -2.28 -16.13
N PHE A 24 3.02 -2.63 -15.04
CA PHE A 24 3.00 -1.87 -13.79
C PHE A 24 3.61 -0.48 -13.91
N GLN A 25 4.39 -0.17 -14.97
CA GLN A 25 4.85 1.20 -15.20
C GLN A 25 3.72 2.15 -15.59
N ASP A 26 2.64 1.62 -16.17
CA ASP A 26 1.49 2.40 -16.59
C ASP A 26 0.68 2.89 -15.37
N PRO A 27 0.58 4.22 -15.14
CA PRO A 27 -0.21 4.76 -14.04
C PRO A 27 -1.70 4.39 -14.12
N THR A 28 -2.23 4.15 -15.33
CA THR A 28 -3.63 3.75 -15.51
C THR A 28 -3.88 2.31 -15.02
N TYR A 29 -2.90 1.42 -15.21
CA TYR A 29 -2.92 0.07 -14.66
C TYR A 29 -2.81 0.07 -13.14
N ARG A 30 -1.92 0.91 -12.57
CA ARG A 30 -1.77 1.03 -11.10
C ARG A 30 -2.99 1.68 -10.44
N GLY A 31 -3.59 2.65 -11.12
CA GLY A 31 -4.65 3.50 -10.61
C GLY A 31 -4.11 4.81 -10.01
N SER A 32 -4.90 5.88 -10.12
CA SER A 32 -4.51 7.25 -9.70
C SER A 32 -4.24 7.41 -8.21
N GLU A 33 -4.78 6.50 -7.39
CA GLU A 33 -4.58 6.49 -5.94
C GLU A 33 -3.49 5.50 -5.52
N PHE A 34 -2.72 4.89 -6.42
CA PHE A 34 -1.61 4.02 -6.02
C PHE A 34 -0.47 4.83 -5.38
N LEU A 35 0.09 4.39 -4.26
CA LEU A 35 1.25 5.01 -3.62
C LEU A 35 2.52 4.48 -4.27
N GLU A 36 3.17 5.33 -5.06
CA GLU A 36 4.46 5.00 -5.66
C GLU A 36 5.57 5.07 -4.61
N LEU A 37 6.18 3.92 -4.35
CA LEU A 37 7.36 3.78 -3.49
C LEU A 37 8.59 3.58 -4.37
N GLN A 38 9.77 3.84 -3.80
CA GLN A 38 11.04 3.72 -4.48
C GLN A 38 11.86 2.56 -3.90
N GLN A 39 12.79 2.08 -4.72
CA GLN A 39 13.93 1.28 -4.29
C GLN A 39 15.04 2.19 -3.73
N PRO A 40 16.02 1.66 -3.00
CA PRO A 40 17.12 2.47 -2.46
C PRO A 40 17.92 3.26 -3.50
N ASP A 41 17.95 2.79 -4.75
CA ASP A 41 18.59 3.46 -5.89
C ASP A 41 17.73 4.55 -6.55
N GLY A 42 16.56 4.85 -6.00
CA GLY A 42 15.63 5.86 -6.49
C GLY A 42 14.69 5.41 -7.61
N ARG A 43 14.85 4.19 -8.14
CA ARG A 43 13.91 3.66 -9.15
C ARG A 43 12.56 3.32 -8.52
N PRO A 44 11.45 3.34 -9.27
CA PRO A 44 10.16 2.86 -8.78
C PRO A 44 10.26 1.42 -8.26
N LEU A 45 9.60 1.17 -7.14
CA LEU A 45 9.45 -0.17 -6.59
C LEU A 45 8.68 -1.04 -7.58
N GLN A 46 9.31 -2.14 -8.00
CA GLN A 46 8.74 -3.06 -8.98
C GLN A 46 8.02 -4.23 -8.32
N PRO A 47 6.94 -4.72 -8.93
CA PRO A 47 6.31 -5.93 -8.44
C PRO A 47 7.15 -7.16 -8.70
N SER A 48 7.00 -8.17 -7.84
CA SER A 48 7.61 -9.48 -8.03
C SER A 48 6.83 -10.54 -7.27
N TYR A 49 6.86 -11.77 -7.75
CA TYR A 49 6.35 -12.93 -7.02
C TYR A 49 7.46 -13.70 -6.29
N LEU A 50 8.74 -13.44 -6.63
CA LEU A 50 9.88 -14.16 -6.06
C LEU A 50 9.97 -13.87 -4.56
N ASN A 51 9.99 -14.93 -3.75
CA ASN A 51 10.01 -14.85 -2.29
C ASN A 51 8.89 -13.96 -1.71
N GLY A 52 7.71 -13.98 -2.33
CA GLY A 52 6.56 -13.15 -1.93
C GLY A 52 6.61 -11.71 -2.44
N GLY A 53 7.66 -11.33 -3.18
CA GLY A 53 7.81 -9.97 -3.67
C GLY A 53 8.13 -8.96 -2.56
N PRO A 54 8.29 -7.69 -2.92
CA PRO A 54 8.80 -6.69 -1.98
C PRO A 54 7.80 -6.37 -0.86
N TRP A 55 6.49 -6.37 -1.15
CA TRP A 55 5.48 -6.06 -0.13
C TRP A 55 5.25 -7.22 0.86
N LEU A 56 5.04 -8.46 0.39
CA LEU A 56 4.75 -9.57 1.29
C LEU A 56 5.98 -9.95 2.11
N SER A 57 7.19 -9.87 1.53
CA SER A 57 8.42 -10.12 2.30
C SER A 57 8.63 -9.10 3.43
N THR A 58 8.13 -7.87 3.27
CA THR A 58 8.26 -6.82 4.30
C THR A 58 7.17 -6.92 5.37
N PHE A 59 5.93 -7.20 4.96
CA PHE A 59 4.75 -7.05 5.84
C PHE A 59 4.01 -8.37 6.15
N GLY A 60 4.42 -9.47 5.54
CA GLY A 60 3.71 -10.76 5.58
C GLY A 60 3.71 -11.44 6.95
N HIS A 61 4.42 -10.90 7.94
CA HIS A 61 4.45 -11.41 9.30
C HIS A 61 3.17 -11.09 10.11
N SER A 62 2.33 -10.16 9.64
CA SER A 62 1.08 -9.77 10.30
C SER A 62 -0.01 -9.47 9.28
N ILE A 63 -1.05 -10.31 9.25
CA ILE A 63 -2.20 -10.16 8.35
C ILE A 63 -2.87 -8.79 8.53
N THR A 64 -3.06 -8.38 9.79
CA THR A 64 -3.72 -7.11 10.14
C THR A 64 -2.89 -5.90 9.68
N GLU A 65 -1.57 -5.95 9.83
CA GLU A 65 -0.69 -4.90 9.33
C GLU A 65 -0.68 -4.88 7.80
N PHE A 66 -0.52 -6.03 7.16
CA PHE A 66 -0.52 -6.14 5.71
C PHE A 66 -1.82 -5.61 5.09
N ALA A 67 -2.98 -5.90 5.68
CA ALA A 67 -4.25 -5.36 5.22
C ALA A 67 -4.32 -3.83 5.30
N ARG A 68 -3.72 -3.21 6.33
CA ARG A 68 -3.63 -1.74 6.46
C ARG A 68 -2.63 -1.15 5.46
N VAL A 69 -1.52 -1.83 5.23
CA VAL A 69 -0.54 -1.45 4.20
C VAL A 69 -1.15 -1.52 2.80
N CYS A 70 -1.86 -2.60 2.46
CA CYS A 70 -2.58 -2.72 1.19
C CYS A 70 -3.52 -1.53 0.99
N ARG A 71 -4.35 -1.22 2.00
CA ARG A 71 -5.26 -0.07 1.96
C ARG A 71 -4.53 1.28 1.79
N CYS A 72 -3.41 1.46 2.49
CA CYS A 72 -2.56 2.63 2.33
C CYS A 72 -2.03 2.74 0.90
N ILE A 73 -1.44 1.66 0.37
CA ILE A 73 -0.79 1.67 -0.95
C ILE A 73 -1.80 1.82 -2.07
N THR A 74 -2.91 1.09 -2.03
CA THR A 74 -3.91 1.13 -3.12
C THR A 74 -4.87 2.33 -3.02
N GLY A 75 -4.84 3.08 -1.91
CA GLY A 75 -5.76 4.18 -1.67
C GLY A 75 -7.17 3.74 -1.29
N HIS A 76 -7.33 2.49 -0.83
CA HIS A 76 -8.58 1.89 -0.37
C HIS A 76 -8.77 1.96 1.16
N ALA A 77 -8.03 2.84 1.83
CA ALA A 77 -8.26 3.08 3.26
C ALA A 77 -9.64 3.70 3.51
N PRO A 78 -10.37 3.26 4.54
CA PRO A 78 -11.69 3.79 4.90
C PRO A 78 -11.53 5.15 5.60
N ILE A 79 -11.14 6.15 4.83
CA ILE A 79 -10.86 7.53 5.27
C ILE A 79 -11.69 8.50 4.43
N GLY A 80 -11.75 9.75 4.86
CA GLY A 80 -12.60 10.76 4.22
C GLY A 80 -12.42 10.91 2.70
N ALA A 81 -11.20 10.80 2.18
CA ALA A 81 -10.95 10.81 0.73
C ALA A 81 -11.61 9.62 -0.02
N TYR A 82 -11.59 8.44 0.59
CA TYR A 82 -12.26 7.25 0.06
C TYR A 82 -13.79 7.42 0.11
N TYR A 83 -14.32 7.84 1.25
CA TYR A 83 -15.76 8.05 1.40
C TYR A 83 -16.30 9.05 0.38
N ARG A 84 -15.59 10.17 0.18
CA ARG A 84 -15.95 11.16 -0.84
C ARG A 84 -15.89 10.58 -2.26
N ARG A 85 -14.84 9.83 -2.60
CA ARG A 85 -14.68 9.22 -3.94
C ARG A 85 -15.81 8.24 -4.27
N PHE A 86 -16.23 7.46 -3.28
CA PHE A 86 -17.26 6.43 -3.44
C PHE A 86 -18.66 6.90 -3.02
N LYS A 87 -18.84 8.20 -2.72
CA LYS A 87 -20.12 8.80 -2.31
C LYS A 87 -20.77 8.12 -1.10
N ILE A 88 -19.94 7.71 -0.14
CA ILE A 88 -20.38 7.10 1.12
C ILE A 88 -20.71 8.22 2.11
N ASN A 89 -21.86 8.13 2.77
CA ASN A 89 -22.33 9.13 3.74
C ASN A 89 -21.65 8.95 5.11
N GLU A 90 -20.35 9.24 5.17
CA GLU A 90 -19.51 9.18 6.38
C GLU A 90 -18.72 10.49 6.53
N PRO A 91 -18.21 10.82 7.73
CA PRO A 91 -17.40 12.01 7.92
C PRO A 91 -16.17 12.05 6.99
N HIS A 92 -16.05 13.13 6.22
CA HIS A 92 -14.91 13.34 5.31
C HIS A 92 -13.71 14.02 5.97
N GLY A 93 -13.96 14.83 7.01
CA GLY A 93 -12.92 15.58 7.71
C GLY A 93 -12.04 14.69 8.59
N CYS A 94 -10.83 15.15 8.90
CA CYS A 94 -10.02 14.56 9.95
C CYS A 94 -10.38 15.19 11.29
N THR A 95 -10.30 14.42 12.37
CA THR A 95 -10.53 14.91 13.74
C THR A 95 -9.48 15.93 14.22
N CYS A 96 -8.38 16.12 13.49
CA CYS A 96 -7.46 17.26 13.72
C CYS A 96 -7.97 18.60 13.15
N GLY A 97 -9.17 18.63 12.55
CA GLY A 97 -9.77 19.82 11.96
C GLY A 97 -9.52 20.00 10.46
N ALA A 98 -8.74 19.14 9.82
CA ALA A 98 -8.58 19.17 8.37
C ALA A 98 -9.90 18.83 7.66
N ALA A 99 -10.31 19.65 6.70
CA ALA A 99 -11.58 19.49 5.97
C ALA A 99 -11.69 18.15 5.20
N LEU A 100 -10.57 17.53 4.88
CA LEU A 100 -10.52 16.22 4.25
C LEU A 100 -9.39 15.36 4.84
N GLN A 101 -9.74 14.18 5.33
CA GLN A 101 -8.77 13.15 5.67
C GLN A 101 -8.35 12.36 4.42
N SER A 102 -7.23 12.72 3.82
CA SER A 102 -6.60 11.98 2.71
C SER A 102 -5.39 11.18 3.16
N ARG A 103 -4.93 10.23 2.33
CA ARG A 103 -3.65 9.54 2.56
C ARG A 103 -2.50 10.53 2.67
N GLN A 104 -2.47 11.54 1.80
CA GLN A 104 -1.46 12.60 1.84
C GLN A 104 -1.51 13.37 3.17
N HIS A 105 -2.71 13.67 3.68
CA HIS A 105 -2.86 14.32 4.97
C HIS A 105 -2.32 13.43 6.11
N ILE A 106 -2.70 12.16 6.15
CA ILE A 106 -2.26 11.20 7.17
C ILE A 106 -0.74 11.02 7.15
N LEU A 107 -0.15 10.80 5.98
CA LEU A 107 1.28 10.53 5.85
C LEU A 107 2.15 11.76 6.09
N PHE A 108 1.70 12.96 5.71
CA PHE A 108 2.59 14.13 5.60
C PHE A 108 2.21 15.36 6.43
N ARG A 109 0.99 15.42 6.99
CA ARG A 109 0.47 16.66 7.59
C ARG A 109 -0.17 16.51 8.96
N CYS A 110 -0.74 15.35 9.26
CA CYS A 110 -1.57 15.13 10.44
C CYS A 110 -0.73 14.85 11.70
N ARG A 111 0.02 15.86 12.17
CA ARG A 111 0.93 15.76 13.33
C ARG A 111 0.21 15.52 14.65
N ASP A 112 -1.04 15.97 14.77
CA ASP A 112 -1.84 15.82 15.99
C ASP A 112 -2.28 14.37 16.24
N ARG A 113 -2.26 13.52 15.20
CA ARG A 113 -2.77 12.14 15.26
C ARG A 113 -1.72 11.10 14.96
N TYR A 114 -0.69 11.46 14.19
CA TYR A 114 0.28 10.50 13.68
C TYR A 114 1.72 11.01 13.78
N SER A 115 2.64 10.09 14.01
CA SER A 115 4.06 10.34 13.79
C SER A 115 4.31 10.44 12.29
N VAL A 116 4.34 11.67 11.79
CA VAL A 116 4.45 11.99 10.38
C VAL A 116 5.87 11.67 9.89
N HIS A 117 5.96 10.75 8.94
CA HIS A 117 7.18 10.43 8.20
C HIS A 117 6.83 10.50 6.72
N TYR A 118 7.75 10.96 5.87
CA TYR A 118 7.51 11.05 4.44
C TYR A 118 7.92 9.73 3.78
N PRO A 119 7.02 8.74 3.58
CA PRO A 119 7.46 7.45 3.13
C PRO A 119 7.89 7.51 1.68
N ARG A 120 9.16 7.16 1.44
CA ARG A 120 9.73 6.97 0.12
C ARG A 120 9.98 5.50 -0.14
N PHE A 121 10.30 4.73 0.89
CA PHE A 121 10.64 3.31 0.83
C PHE A 121 9.65 2.46 1.62
N LEU A 122 9.64 1.14 1.37
CA LEU A 122 8.82 0.20 2.15
C LEU A 122 9.15 0.24 3.65
N GLY A 123 10.42 0.41 4.01
CA GLY A 123 10.84 0.54 5.41
C GLY A 123 10.25 1.76 6.09
N ASP A 124 9.98 2.85 5.36
CA ASP A 124 9.33 4.03 5.92
C ASP A 124 7.85 3.76 6.19
N ILE A 125 7.18 3.03 5.29
CA ILE A 125 5.81 2.57 5.52
C ILE A 125 5.76 1.64 6.73
N ALA A 126 6.69 0.69 6.86
CA ALA A 126 6.76 -0.19 8.02
C ALA A 126 6.94 0.59 9.33
N SER A 127 7.87 1.54 9.34
CA SER A 127 8.09 2.43 10.47
C SER A 127 6.82 3.21 10.80
N PHE A 128 6.18 3.80 9.79
CA PHE A 128 4.93 4.53 9.97
C PHE A 128 3.82 3.65 10.56
N MET A 129 3.62 2.44 10.05
CA MET A 129 2.58 1.52 10.54
C MET A 129 2.83 1.07 11.98
N LYS A 130 4.10 0.90 12.36
CA LYS A 130 4.52 0.58 13.72
C LYS A 130 4.21 1.70 14.70
N TYR A 131 4.51 2.95 14.35
CA TYR A 131 4.22 4.11 15.21
C TYR A 131 2.74 4.54 15.19
N ASN A 132 1.98 4.12 14.18
CA ASN A 132 0.60 4.54 13.97
C ASN A 132 -0.33 3.31 13.83
N PRO A 133 -0.58 2.55 14.92
CA PRO A 133 -1.26 1.25 14.88
C PRO A 133 -2.72 1.30 14.44
N THR A 134 -3.33 2.49 14.38
CA THR A 134 -4.72 2.69 13.92
C THR A 134 -4.81 3.28 12.51
N ALA A 135 -3.70 3.73 11.92
CA ALA A 135 -3.72 4.34 10.60
C ALA A 135 -4.17 3.33 9.52
N PHE A 136 -4.98 3.81 8.58
CA PHE A 136 -5.49 3.06 7.42
C PHE A 136 -6.28 1.78 7.75
N GLY A 137 -6.61 1.55 9.03
CA GLY A 137 -7.56 0.52 9.45
C GLY A 137 -9.00 1.02 9.31
N PHE A 138 -9.95 0.10 9.43
CA PHE A 138 -11.33 0.50 9.75
C PHE A 138 -11.29 1.15 11.12
N ASN A 139 -11.97 2.30 11.27
CA ASN A 139 -12.21 2.85 12.59
C ASN A 139 -12.82 1.71 13.42
N ARG A 140 -12.19 1.38 14.55
CA ARG A 140 -12.81 0.49 15.53
C ARG A 140 -14.05 1.21 16.05
N ASP A 141 -15.17 1.01 15.39
CA ASP A 141 -16.41 0.89 16.12
C ASP A 141 -16.22 -0.31 17.08
N PRO A 142 -16.43 -0.16 18.40
CA PRO A 142 -16.43 -1.28 19.33
C PRO A 142 -17.33 -2.45 18.91
N SER A 143 -18.33 -2.20 18.04
CA SER A 143 -19.26 -3.20 17.51
C SER A 143 -18.73 -4.04 16.35
N GLY A 144 -17.52 -3.76 15.84
CA GLY A 144 -16.75 -4.68 15.02
C GLY A 144 -17.48 -5.25 13.80
N VAL A 145 -17.46 -4.52 12.69
CA VAL A 145 -17.55 -5.16 11.37
C VAL A 145 -16.49 -4.55 10.46
N GLY A 146 -15.44 -5.32 10.21
CA GLY A 146 -14.33 -4.98 9.33
C GLY A 146 -13.36 -6.13 9.19
#